data_AF-Q759H8-F1
#
_entry.id   AF-Q759H8-F1
#
_cell.length_a   1.000
_cell.length_b   1.000
_cell.length_c   1.000
_cell.angle_alpha   90.00
_cell.angle_beta   90.00
_cell.angle_gamma   90.00
#
_symmetry.space_group_name_H-M   'P 1'
#
loop_
_entity.id
_entity.type
_entity.pdbx_description
1 polymer ?
#
loop_
_entity_poly.entity_id
_entity_poly.type
_entity_poly.pdbx_seq_one_letter_code
_entity_poly.pdbx_strand_id
1 'polypeptide(L)'
;MSEQNQTVVLVSVEGERFTVERKIAERSLLLKNYLNDMHDNAFRDESDDEADAADDDDRIVMPVPNVRSSVLQKVIEWAEHHRDSNFPDEEDDDSRKSAPVDAWDREFLKVDQEMLYEIILAANYLNIKPLLDAGCKVVAEMIRNRSPEEIRRTFNIVNDFTPEEEAAIRRENEWAEDR
;
A
#
# COMPACT_ATOMS: atom_id res chain seq x y z
N MET A 1 26.73 2.46 18.32
CA MET A 1 25.70 3.53 18.35
C MET A 1 24.49 2.98 17.64
N SER A 2 23.30 3.11 18.23
CA SER A 2 22.10 2.34 17.85
C SER A 2 21.62 2.65 16.42
N GLU A 3 21.48 1.62 15.59
CA GLU A 3 20.84 1.65 14.24
C GLU A 3 19.40 2.21 14.23
N GLN A 4 18.82 2.45 15.40
CA GLN A 4 17.42 2.84 15.63
C GLN A 4 17.05 4.27 15.18
N ASN A 5 18.01 5.13 14.81
CA ASN A 5 17.73 6.53 14.46
C ASN A 5 18.09 6.92 13.01
N GLN A 6 18.35 5.95 12.13
CA GLN A 6 18.61 6.29 10.73
C GLN A 6 17.33 6.77 10.04
N THR A 7 17.40 7.90 9.35
CA THR A 7 16.30 8.44 8.55
C THR A 7 16.63 8.35 7.05
N VAL A 8 15.59 8.25 6.24
CA VAL A 8 15.67 8.22 4.77
C VAL A 8 14.71 9.25 4.19
N VAL A 9 14.96 9.68 2.96
CA VAL A 9 14.12 10.67 2.27
C VAL A 9 13.40 9.98 1.11
N LEU A 10 12.07 9.93 1.16
CA LEU A 10 11.24 9.49 0.04
C LEU A 10 10.85 10.70 -0.81
N VAL A 11 10.94 10.59 -2.13
CA VAL A 11 10.59 11.67 -3.05
C VAL A 11 9.39 11.25 -3.90
N SER A 12 8.26 11.96 -3.80
CA SER A 12 7.07 11.67 -4.60
C SER A 12 7.28 11.98 -6.09
N VAL A 13 6.31 11.59 -6.92
CA VAL A 13 6.29 11.96 -8.36
C VAL A 13 6.25 13.48 -8.57
N GLU A 14 5.72 14.23 -7.60
CA GLU A 14 5.62 15.69 -7.63
C GLU A 14 6.91 16.36 -7.12
N GLY A 15 7.93 15.57 -6.74
CA GLY A 15 9.22 16.05 -6.25
C GLY A 15 9.23 16.44 -4.78
N GLU A 16 8.14 16.22 -4.05
CA GLU A 16 8.05 16.52 -2.62
C GLU A 16 8.83 15.48 -1.81
N ARG A 17 9.50 15.95 -0.76
CA ARG A 17 10.44 15.17 0.04
C ARG A 17 9.83 14.85 1.40
N PHE A 18 9.82 13.57 1.76
CA PHE A 18 9.31 13.05 3.02
C PHE A 18 10.45 12.39 3.78
N THR A 19 10.85 12.97 4.92
CA THR A 19 11.84 12.35 5.81
C THR A 19 11.13 11.38 6.75
N VAL A 20 11.54 10.11 6.73
CA VAL A 20 10.93 9.04 7.54
C VAL A 20 12.02 8.20 8.22
N GLU A 21 11.70 7.59 9.37
CA GLU A 21 12.62 6.63 9.99
C GLU A 21 12.80 5.41 9.07
N ARG A 22 14.01 4.87 9.04
CA ARG A 22 14.33 3.66 8.28
C ARG A 22 13.37 2.51 8.61
N LYS A 23 13.07 2.29 9.89
CA LYS A 23 12.15 1.23 10.34
C LYS A 23 10.74 1.37 9.74
N ILE A 24 10.27 2.61 9.56
CA ILE A 24 8.97 2.89 8.94
C ILE A 24 9.05 2.63 7.43
N ALA A 25 10.12 3.11 6.77
CA ALA A 25 10.33 2.86 5.34
C ALA A 25 10.47 1.37 5.01
N GLU A 26 11.11 0.59 5.87
CA GLU A 26 11.29 -0.86 5.72
C GLU A 26 9.99 -1.68 5.84
N ARG A 27 8.87 -1.04 6.19
CA ARG A 27 7.55 -1.65 6.05
C ARG A 27 7.22 -1.95 4.58
N SER A 28 7.79 -1.19 3.65
CA SER A 28 7.85 -1.52 2.23
C SER A 28 8.96 -2.52 1.98
N LEU A 29 8.61 -3.70 1.44
CA LEU A 29 9.63 -4.67 1.04
C LEU A 29 10.52 -4.15 -0.09
N LEU A 30 9.96 -3.32 -0.99
CA LEU A 30 10.74 -2.66 -2.04
C LEU A 30 11.83 -1.76 -1.44
N LEU A 31 11.45 -0.84 -0.55
CA LEU A 31 12.38 0.08 0.07
C LEU A 31 13.38 -0.65 0.98
N LYS A 32 12.91 -1.66 1.73
CA LYS A 32 13.79 -2.50 2.57
C LYS A 32 14.89 -3.17 1.75
N ASN A 33 14.54 -3.80 0.63
CA ASN A 33 15.53 -4.46 -0.22
C ASN A 33 16.53 -3.45 -0.79
N TYR A 34 16.04 -2.30 -1.27
CA TYR A 34 16.89 -1.23 -1.77
C TYR A 34 17.87 -0.69 -0.70
N LEU A 35 17.39 -0.49 0.54
CA LEU A 35 18.21 -0.01 1.64
C LEU A 35 19.28 -1.03 2.09
N ASN A 36 18.97 -2.32 2.01
CA ASN A 36 19.93 -3.37 2.30
C ASN A 36 21.02 -3.45 1.22
N ASP A 37 20.64 -3.37 -0.07
CA ASP A 37 21.59 -3.39 -1.19
C ASP A 37 22.56 -2.19 -1.15
N MET A 38 22.10 -1.01 -0.72
CA MET A 38 22.97 0.16 -0.53
C MET A 38 23.93 0.00 0.66
N HIS A 39 23.46 -0.59 1.76
CA HIS A 39 24.29 -0.83 2.94
C HIS A 39 25.46 -1.78 2.62
N ASP A 40 25.19 -2.85 1.87
CA ASP A 40 26.21 -3.83 1.46
C ASP A 40 27.28 -3.24 0.51
N ASN A 41 26.94 -2.19 -0.24
CA ASN A 41 27.90 -1.50 -1.11
C ASN A 41 28.77 -0.49 -0.36
N ALA A 42 28.27 0.12 0.71
CA ALA A 42 29.07 1.04 1.54
C ALA A 42 30.19 0.31 2.32
N PHE A 43 30.03 -0.98 2.63
CA PHE A 43 31.08 -1.81 3.26
C PHE A 43 32.14 -2.35 2.29
N ARG A 44 32.00 -2.12 0.98
CA ARG A 44 32.95 -2.62 -0.03
C ARG A 44 34.04 -1.63 -0.41
N ASP A 45 33.94 -0.39 0.04
CA ASP A 45 34.85 0.71 -0.33
C ASP A 45 35.65 1.23 0.88
N GLU A 46 36.05 0.34 1.80
CA GLU A 46 37.12 0.63 2.77
C GLU A 46 38.50 0.44 2.10
N SER A 47 38.77 1.19 1.03
CA SER A 47 40.14 1.61 0.74
C SER A 47 40.31 3.01 1.28
N ASP A 48 41.00 3.09 2.42
CA ASP A 48 41.48 4.28 3.10
C ASP A 48 41.78 5.44 2.12
N ASP A 49 40.99 6.52 2.17
CA ASP A 49 41.50 7.89 2.29
C ASP A 49 40.35 8.91 2.32
N GLU A 50 40.58 9.97 3.12
CA GLU A 50 39.82 11.22 3.24
C GLU A 50 38.59 11.23 4.16
N ALA A 51 38.88 11.45 5.45
CA ALA A 51 38.05 12.28 6.30
C ALA A 51 37.97 13.71 5.75
N ASP A 52 36.79 14.18 5.37
CA ASP A 52 36.31 15.56 5.60
C ASP A 52 34.93 15.80 4.96
N ALA A 53 33.89 15.82 5.80
CA ALA A 53 32.74 16.73 5.79
C ALA A 53 31.52 16.01 6.39
N ALA A 54 31.21 16.31 7.64
CA ALA A 54 29.87 16.08 8.17
C ALA A 54 28.92 17.06 7.50
N ASP A 55 28.45 16.73 6.30
CA ASP A 55 27.37 17.45 5.63
C ASP A 55 26.07 16.68 5.82
N ASP A 56 24.95 17.39 5.84
CA ASP A 56 23.58 16.85 5.97
C ASP A 56 23.15 15.99 4.75
N ASP A 57 24.11 15.62 3.89
CA ASP A 57 23.98 15.06 2.53
C ASP A 57 24.09 13.52 2.47
N ASP A 58 24.49 12.84 3.55
CA ASP A 58 24.57 11.36 3.61
C ASP A 58 23.19 10.67 3.74
N ARG A 59 22.09 11.42 3.64
CA ARG A 59 20.74 10.85 3.76
C ARG A 59 20.40 10.10 2.47
N ILE A 60 20.08 8.82 2.60
CA ILE A 60 19.61 8.01 1.47
C ILE A 60 18.30 8.61 0.93
N VAL A 61 18.34 9.09 -0.31
CA VAL A 61 17.19 9.62 -1.03
C VAL A 61 16.66 8.56 -1.99
N MET A 62 15.38 8.19 -1.85
CA MET A 62 14.71 7.19 -2.67
C MET A 62 13.57 7.82 -3.48
N PRO A 63 13.66 7.83 -4.82
CA PRO A 63 12.55 8.31 -5.65
C PRO A 63 11.40 7.30 -5.69
N VAL A 64 10.17 7.82 -5.62
CA VAL A 64 8.91 7.07 -5.70
C VAL A 64 8.08 7.65 -6.87
N PRO A 65 8.53 7.45 -8.13
CA PRO A 65 8.07 8.20 -9.30
C PRO A 65 6.63 7.88 -9.75
N ASN A 66 5.93 6.95 -9.09
CA ASN A 66 4.57 6.51 -9.45
C ASN A 66 3.53 6.84 -8.37
N VAL A 67 3.90 7.62 -7.35
CA VAL A 67 3.03 7.91 -6.22
C VAL A 67 2.99 9.43 -5.99
N ARG A 68 1.77 9.98 -6.01
CA ARG A 68 1.49 11.39 -5.68
C ARG A 68 1.84 11.69 -4.23
N SER A 69 2.18 12.94 -3.92
CA SER A 69 2.54 13.35 -2.57
C SER A 69 1.47 13.03 -1.53
N SER A 70 0.21 13.33 -1.82
CA SER A 70 -0.91 13.07 -0.91
C SER A 70 -1.08 11.59 -0.58
N VAL A 71 -0.85 10.72 -1.58
CA VAL A 71 -0.93 9.26 -1.43
C VAL A 71 0.27 8.76 -0.65
N LEU A 72 1.47 9.24 -0.99
CA LEU A 72 2.70 8.85 -0.30
C LEU A 72 2.62 9.23 1.19
N GLN A 73 2.11 10.42 1.51
CA GLN A 73 1.86 10.85 2.87
C GLN A 73 0.92 9.89 3.62
N LYS A 74 -0.18 9.46 2.98
CA LYS A 74 -1.11 8.47 3.54
C LYS A 74 -0.43 7.11 3.77
N VAL A 75 0.37 6.65 2.83
CA VAL A 75 1.12 5.39 2.97
C VAL A 75 2.11 5.47 4.14
N ILE A 76 2.80 6.60 4.31
CA ILE A 76 3.70 6.84 5.43
C ILE A 76 2.92 6.85 6.75
N GLU A 77 1.80 7.57 6.83
CA GLU A 77 0.91 7.61 8.01
C GLU A 77 0.49 6.19 8.44
N TRP A 78 0.11 5.35 7.47
CA TRP A 78 -0.25 3.96 7.72
C TRP A 78 0.95 3.15 8.24
N ALA A 79 2.12 3.31 7.63
CA ALA A 79 3.33 2.60 8.02
C ALA A 79 3.83 3.01 9.41
N GLU A 80 3.66 4.29 9.78
CA GLU A 80 3.94 4.83 11.11
C GLU A 80 3.05 4.18 12.17
N HIS A 81 1.74 4.14 11.93
CA HIS A 81 0.79 3.49 12.84
C HIS A 81 1.14 2.01 13.05
N HIS A 82 1.52 1.31 11.98
CA HIS A 82 1.82 -0.11 12.00
C HIS A 82 3.31 -0.43 12.19
N ARG A 83 4.14 0.50 12.67
CA ARG A 83 5.60 0.32 12.79
C ARG A 83 6.02 -0.84 13.70
N ASP A 84 5.17 -1.18 14.69
CA ASP A 84 5.39 -2.26 15.66
C ASP A 84 4.41 -3.43 15.48
N SER A 85 3.52 -3.36 14.50
CA SER A 85 2.55 -4.42 14.21
C SER A 85 3.25 -5.61 13.55
N ASN A 86 2.90 -6.81 14.03
CA ASN A 86 3.32 -8.07 13.43
C ASN A 86 2.17 -8.61 12.56
N PHE A 87 2.44 -8.77 11.27
CA PHE A 87 1.49 -9.35 10.34
C PHE A 87 1.96 -10.77 10.05
N PRO A 88 1.12 -11.81 10.24
CA PRO A 88 1.52 -13.19 9.97
C PRO A 88 1.88 -13.36 8.48
N ASP A 89 2.99 -14.06 8.25
CA ASP A 89 3.48 -14.44 6.92
C ASP A 89 2.59 -15.51 6.26
N GLU A 90 2.79 -15.66 4.95
CA GLU A 90 1.93 -16.21 3.89
C GLU A 90 1.36 -17.64 4.04
N GLU A 91 1.59 -18.35 5.15
CA GLU A 91 1.20 -19.77 5.25
C GLU A 91 -0.31 -20.02 5.45
N ASP A 92 -1.10 -18.98 5.74
CA ASP A 92 -2.54 -19.11 5.98
C ASP A 92 -3.35 -18.01 5.26
N ASP A 93 -3.21 -17.97 3.93
CA ASP A 93 -3.83 -16.98 3.02
C ASP A 93 -5.37 -16.93 3.16
N ASP A 94 -6.01 -18.06 3.49
CA ASP A 94 -7.46 -18.12 3.67
C ASP A 94 -7.94 -17.46 4.97
N SER A 95 -7.17 -17.57 6.06
CA SER A 95 -7.53 -16.92 7.33
C SER A 95 -7.31 -15.41 7.24
N ARG A 96 -6.27 -14.95 6.53
CA ARG A 96 -6.05 -13.52 6.26
C ARG A 96 -7.15 -12.91 5.41
N LYS A 97 -7.61 -13.57 4.34
CA LYS A 97 -8.67 -13.03 3.46
C LYS A 97 -10.02 -12.91 4.17
N SER A 98 -10.33 -13.83 5.07
CA SER A 98 -11.58 -13.84 5.83
C SER A 98 -11.54 -12.98 7.10
N ALA A 99 -10.35 -12.69 7.65
CA ALA A 99 -10.21 -11.82 8.81
C ALA A 99 -10.77 -10.40 8.52
N PRO A 100 -11.55 -9.82 9.44
CA PRO A 100 -12.06 -8.48 9.27
C PRO A 100 -10.92 -7.45 9.21
N VAL A 101 -11.18 -6.33 8.53
CA VAL A 101 -10.27 -5.16 8.58
C VAL A 101 -10.27 -4.62 9.99
N ASP A 102 -9.08 -4.25 10.49
CA ASP A 102 -8.93 -3.57 11.77
C ASP A 102 -9.75 -2.26 11.81
N ALA A 103 -10.17 -1.84 13.00
CA ALA A 103 -11.00 -0.65 13.18
C ALA A 103 -10.26 0.65 12.79
N TRP A 104 -8.96 0.75 13.09
CA TRP A 104 -8.16 1.91 12.69
C TRP A 104 -7.96 1.92 11.18
N ASP A 105 -7.59 0.78 10.59
CA ASP A 105 -7.47 0.64 9.13
C ASP A 105 -8.75 1.02 8.40
N ARG A 106 -9.90 0.62 8.94
CA ARG A 106 -11.22 0.95 8.38
C ARG A 106 -11.49 2.44 8.36
N GLU A 107 -11.16 3.15 9.43
CA GLU A 107 -11.35 4.61 9.48
C GLU A 107 -10.28 5.33 8.64
N PHE A 108 -9.04 4.84 8.64
CA PHE A 108 -7.96 5.36 7.80
C PHE A 108 -8.29 5.27 6.30
N LEU A 109 -8.85 4.14 5.86
CA LEU A 109 -9.26 3.89 4.47
C LEU A 109 -10.64 4.48 4.11
N LYS A 110 -11.28 5.21 5.04
CA LYS A 110 -12.54 5.90 4.79
C LYS A 110 -12.32 7.23 4.07
N VAL A 111 -11.77 7.12 2.87
CA VAL A 111 -11.48 8.21 1.95
C VAL A 111 -12.39 8.11 0.72
N ASP A 112 -12.29 9.07 -0.20
CA ASP A 112 -12.95 8.95 -1.50
C ASP A 112 -12.36 7.80 -2.33
N GLN A 113 -13.09 7.36 -3.36
CA GLN A 113 -12.72 6.17 -4.14
C GLN A 113 -11.42 6.36 -4.93
N GLU A 114 -11.13 7.58 -5.39
CA GLU A 114 -9.91 7.87 -6.14
C GLU A 114 -8.70 7.70 -5.22
N MET A 115 -8.72 8.31 -4.04
CA MET A 115 -7.69 8.14 -3.03
C MET A 115 -7.54 6.67 -2.59
N LEU A 116 -8.64 5.95 -2.36
CA LEU A 116 -8.58 4.54 -1.99
C LEU A 116 -7.89 3.69 -3.07
N TYR A 117 -8.22 3.94 -4.34
CA TYR A 117 -7.61 3.24 -5.47
C TYR A 117 -6.12 3.56 -5.59
N GLU A 118 -5.75 4.84 -5.46
CA GLU A 118 -4.34 5.26 -5.49
C GLU A 118 -3.54 4.67 -4.31
N ILE A 119 -4.12 4.57 -3.10
CA ILE A 119 -3.49 3.90 -1.95
C ILE A 119 -3.25 2.41 -2.25
N ILE A 120 -4.24 1.71 -2.82
CA ILE A 120 -4.12 0.29 -3.19
C ILE A 120 -2.99 0.09 -4.22
N LEU A 121 -2.94 0.94 -5.26
CA LEU A 121 -1.88 0.89 -6.27
C LEU A 121 -0.50 1.19 -5.68
N ALA A 122 -0.40 2.20 -4.82
CA ALA A 122 0.85 2.55 -4.14
C ALA A 122 1.32 1.43 -3.21
N ALA A 123 0.41 0.80 -2.47
CA ALA A 123 0.71 -0.34 -1.60
C ALA A 123 1.23 -1.54 -2.40
N ASN A 124 0.64 -1.82 -3.56
CA ASN A 124 1.14 -2.85 -4.48
C ASN A 124 2.52 -2.49 -5.04
N TYR A 125 2.71 -1.26 -5.50
CA TYR A 125 4.00 -0.78 -6.05
C TYR A 125 5.12 -0.84 -5.00
N LEU A 126 4.86 -0.35 -3.79
CA LEU A 126 5.81 -0.37 -2.68
C LEU A 126 5.91 -1.75 -2.00
N ASN A 127 5.15 -2.73 -2.45
CA ASN A 127 5.10 -4.07 -1.87
C ASN A 127 4.85 -4.04 -0.34
N ILE A 128 3.73 -3.43 0.04
CA ILE A 128 3.21 -3.37 1.42
C ILE A 128 1.94 -4.23 1.47
N LYS A 129 2.13 -5.56 1.51
CA LYS A 129 1.04 -6.55 1.46
C LYS A 129 -0.09 -6.30 2.47
N PRO A 130 0.16 -5.97 3.75
CA PRO A 130 -0.94 -5.78 4.70
C PRO A 130 -1.83 -4.58 4.37
N LEU A 131 -1.27 -3.47 3.87
CA LEU A 131 -2.03 -2.31 3.42
C LEU A 131 -2.83 -2.63 2.15
N LEU A 132 -2.23 -3.37 1.22
CA LEU A 132 -2.91 -3.86 0.02
C LEU A 132 -4.12 -4.75 0.39
N ASP A 133 -3.92 -5.70 1.30
CA ASP A 133 -4.98 -6.59 1.78
C ASP A 133 -6.10 -5.80 2.49
N ALA A 134 -5.77 -4.82 3.33
CA ALA A 134 -6.74 -3.96 4.00
C ALA A 134 -7.58 -3.16 2.98
N GLY A 135 -6.93 -2.54 1.99
CA GLY A 135 -7.61 -1.82 0.90
C GLY A 135 -8.55 -2.72 0.10
N CYS A 136 -8.07 -3.89 -0.33
CA CYS A 136 -8.88 -4.87 -1.05
C CYS A 136 -10.10 -5.33 -0.25
N LYS A 137 -9.96 -5.52 1.07
CA LYS A 137 -11.08 -5.89 1.94
C LYS A 137 -12.11 -4.79 2.07
N VAL A 138 -11.69 -3.53 2.20
CA VAL A 138 -12.63 -2.38 2.23
C VAL A 138 -13.43 -2.31 0.92
N VAL A 139 -12.77 -2.47 -0.24
CA VAL A 139 -13.46 -2.54 -1.54
C VAL A 139 -14.43 -3.73 -1.58
N ALA A 140 -14.03 -4.91 -1.09
CA ALA A 140 -14.91 -6.07 -1.02
C ALA A 140 -16.14 -5.84 -0.11
N GLU A 141 -15.98 -5.12 1.01
CA GLU A 141 -17.08 -4.70 1.89
C GLU A 141 -18.05 -3.73 1.19
N MET A 142 -17.56 -2.87 0.29
CA MET A 142 -18.40 -1.97 -0.50
C MET A 142 -19.28 -2.69 -1.53
N ILE A 143 -18.82 -3.86 -2.00
CA ILE A 143 -19.50 -4.72 -2.99
C ILE A 143 -20.44 -5.71 -2.30
N ARG A 144 -20.08 -6.18 -1.10
CA ARG A 144 -20.84 -7.20 -0.37
C ARG A 144 -22.29 -6.74 -0.12
N ASN A 145 -23.24 -7.64 -0.36
CA ASN A 145 -24.68 -7.44 -0.15
C ASN A 145 -25.28 -6.27 -0.94
N ARG A 146 -24.65 -5.86 -2.06
CA ARG A 146 -25.16 -4.83 -2.97
C ARG A 146 -25.68 -5.46 -4.24
N SER A 147 -26.72 -4.85 -4.83
CA SER A 147 -27.21 -5.31 -6.12
C SER A 147 -26.21 -4.97 -7.24
N PRO A 148 -26.21 -5.70 -8.38
CA PRO A 148 -25.39 -5.36 -9.54
C PRO A 148 -25.56 -3.89 -9.99
N GLU A 149 -26.78 -3.36 -9.92
CA GLU A 149 -27.09 -1.97 -10.27
C GLU A 149 -26.50 -0.98 -9.26
N GLU A 150 -26.52 -1.29 -7.97
CA GLU A 150 -25.90 -0.46 -6.92
C GLU A 150 -24.38 -0.45 -7.04
N ILE A 151 -23.77 -1.61 -7.31
CA ILE A 151 -22.33 -1.74 -7.56
C ILE A 151 -21.95 -0.88 -8.77
N ARG A 152 -22.67 -1.01 -9.89
CA ARG A 152 -22.42 -0.21 -11.09
C ARG A 152 -22.49 1.29 -10.83
N ARG A 153 -23.51 1.74 -10.08
CA ARG A 153 -23.61 3.17 -9.69
C ARG A 153 -22.47 3.61 -8.80
N THR A 154 -22.12 2.79 -7.81
CA THR A 154 -21.07 3.11 -6.83
C THR A 154 -19.71 3.27 -7.51
N PHE A 155 -19.35 2.35 -8.40
CA PHE A 155 -18.06 2.35 -9.11
C PHE A 155 -18.12 3.03 -10.49
N ASN A 156 -19.24 3.70 -10.81
CA ASN A 156 -19.47 4.38 -12.08
C ASN A 156 -19.19 3.49 -13.32
N ILE A 157 -19.62 2.23 -13.25
CA ILE A 157 -19.45 1.22 -14.30
C ILE A 157 -20.65 1.27 -15.24
N VAL A 158 -20.37 1.36 -16.54
CA VAL A 158 -21.40 1.30 -17.60
C VAL A 158 -21.89 -0.13 -17.77
N ASN A 159 -23.20 -0.34 -17.84
CA ASN A 159 -23.75 -1.63 -18.24
C ASN A 159 -23.51 -1.84 -19.75
N ASP A 160 -22.66 -2.80 -20.07
CA ASP A 160 -22.29 -3.17 -21.43
C ASP A 160 -23.02 -4.43 -21.93
N PHE A 161 -23.91 -5.03 -21.12
CA PHE A 161 -24.75 -6.14 -21.54
C PHE A 161 -26.00 -5.67 -22.29
N THR A 162 -26.40 -6.43 -23.29
CA THR A 162 -27.73 -6.32 -23.89
C THR A 162 -28.81 -6.82 -22.92
N PRO A 163 -30.08 -6.37 -23.06
CA PRO A 163 -31.18 -6.87 -22.22
C PRO A 163 -31.33 -8.39 -22.23
N GLU A 164 -31.10 -9.02 -23.39
CA GLU A 164 -31.14 -10.47 -23.56
C GLU A 164 -30.01 -11.18 -22.81
N GLU A 165 -28.78 -10.66 -22.87
CA GLU A 165 -27.63 -11.20 -22.14
C GLU A 165 -27.79 -11.03 -20.63
N GLU A 166 -28.25 -9.87 -20.16
CA GLU A 166 -28.51 -9.64 -18.74
C GLU A 166 -29.59 -10.60 -18.20
N ALA A 167 -30.67 -10.83 -18.97
CA ALA A 167 -31.71 -11.78 -18.60
C ALA A 167 -31.22 -13.23 -18.58
N ALA A 168 -30.31 -13.61 -19.49
CA ALA A 168 -29.68 -14.93 -19.50
C ALA A 168 -28.77 -15.11 -18.27
N ILE A 169 -27.89 -14.14 -17.99
CA ILE A 169 -26.99 -14.16 -16.83
C ILE A 169 -27.78 -14.19 -15.52
N ARG A 170 -28.85 -13.40 -15.40
CA ARG A 170 -29.71 -13.39 -14.20
C ARG A 170 -30.34 -14.78 -13.99
N ARG A 171 -30.91 -15.39 -15.04
CA ARG A 171 -31.48 -16.74 -14.98
C ARG A 171 -30.46 -17.80 -14.59
N GLU A 172 -29.23 -17.71 -15.12
CA GLU A 172 -28.15 -18.65 -14.80
C GLU A 172 -27.64 -18.51 -13.36
N ASN A 173 -27.79 -17.33 -12.75
CA ASN A 173 -27.31 -17.02 -11.40
C ASN A 173 -28.42 -16.89 -10.35
N GLU A 174 -29.67 -17.23 -10.67
CA GLU A 174 -30.81 -17.23 -9.74
C GLU A 174 -30.52 -18.03 -8.45
N TRP A 175 -29.73 -19.11 -8.56
CA TRP A 175 -29.32 -19.94 -7.40
C TRP A 175 -28.47 -19.19 -6.36
N ALA A 176 -27.88 -18.05 -6.70
CA ALA A 176 -27.05 -17.24 -5.82
C ALA A 176 -27.83 -16.12 -5.11
N GLU A 177 -29.05 -15.80 -5.54
CA GLU A 177 -29.90 -14.75 -4.93
C GLU A 177 -30.67 -15.26 -3.69
N ASP A 178 -30.81 -16.59 -3.53
CA ASP A 178 -31.59 -17.26 -2.47
C ASP A 178 -30.79 -17.61 -1.18
N ARG A 179 -29.56 -17.11 -1.00
CA ARG A 179 -28.71 -17.40 0.19
C ARG A 179 -28.40 -16.19 1.07
#